data_AF-A0A832ZJV6-F1
#
_entry.id   AF-A0A832ZJV6-F1
#
_cell.length_a   1.000
_cell.length_b   1.000
_cell.length_c   1.000
_cell.angle_alpha   90.00
_cell.angle_beta   90.00
_cell.angle_gamma   90.00
#
_symmetry.space_group_name_H-M   'P 1'
#
loop_
_entity.id
_entity.type
_entity.pdbx_description
1 polymer ?
#
loop_
_entity_poly.entity_id
_entity_poly.type
_entity_poly.pdbx_seq_one_letter_code
_entity_poly.pdbx_strand_id
1 'polypeptide(L)'
;MNKKISEHYMYLVIAVIAAVIGVIGAKLFLEPHNVHVQCTSPEKVTKFLSKLYTSAGYTIKNISVSNVGSDKNICWYDVTTYFEMANTTYKSILKVPVVGEYVILRGIDIENDTPLELKVEKLEALFKPVKTERPKVKLYLMSLCPFGTRAFEELYKFYSNTKFFDIEPIFIVSSTGIPLNETTCKEVGVWYNGKCYTSLHGKEELLIDIVLYNIYRKHGFDTFSKVYMKFLDVLKKNNNITYVQIYDLFKNVLSEEGYNIDDYLDLSILPELEQNTVLKGITASPIIYVNDVRVPYNPLQEPAKVYGAICASTTTEVPECDRYTGK
;
A
#
# COMPACT_ATOMS: atom_id res chain seq x y z
N MET A 1 -0.39 -39.93 -31.64
CA MET A 1 -0.04 -38.53 -31.96
C MET A 1 -0.01 -37.62 -30.70
N ASN A 2 0.17 -38.15 -29.48
CA ASN A 2 -0.13 -37.41 -28.24
C ASN A 2 1.07 -37.01 -27.35
N LYS A 3 2.33 -37.20 -27.79
CA LYS A 3 3.50 -36.81 -26.98
C LYS A 3 4.05 -35.41 -27.30
N LYS A 4 3.94 -34.95 -28.56
CA LYS A 4 4.49 -33.66 -29.01
C LYS A 4 3.66 -32.44 -28.62
N ILE A 5 2.37 -32.62 -28.30
CA ILE A 5 1.48 -31.50 -27.92
C ILE A 5 1.77 -31.06 -26.47
N SER A 6 2.10 -31.97 -25.55
CA SER A 6 2.36 -31.61 -24.14
C SER A 6 3.58 -30.71 -23.92
N GLU A 7 4.63 -30.85 -24.75
CA GLU A 7 5.84 -30.04 -24.63
C GLU A 7 5.58 -28.60 -25.08
N HIS A 8 4.87 -28.38 -26.19
CA HIS A 8 4.56 -27.03 -26.67
C HIS A 8 3.65 -26.24 -25.71
N TYR A 9 2.74 -26.91 -25.01
CA TYR A 9 1.89 -26.25 -24.00
C TYR A 9 2.63 -25.96 -22.70
N MET A 10 3.60 -26.80 -22.31
CA MET A 10 4.51 -26.49 -21.20
C MET A 10 5.33 -25.22 -21.50
N TYR A 11 5.84 -25.06 -22.72
CA TYR A 11 6.53 -23.84 -23.14
C TYR A 11 5.61 -22.61 -23.19
N LEU A 12 4.33 -22.76 -23.53
CA LEU A 12 3.35 -21.67 -23.51
C LEU A 12 2.98 -21.26 -22.07
N VAL A 13 2.84 -22.24 -21.15
CA VAL A 13 2.62 -21.99 -19.72
C VAL A 13 3.84 -21.28 -19.12
N ILE A 14 5.05 -21.74 -19.45
CA ILE A 14 6.30 -21.10 -19.04
C ILE A 14 6.43 -19.70 -19.65
N ALA A 15 6.05 -19.49 -20.91
CA ALA A 15 6.13 -18.17 -21.57
C ALA A 15 5.15 -17.14 -20.98
N VAL A 16 3.94 -17.55 -20.61
CA VAL A 16 2.95 -16.67 -19.95
C VAL A 16 3.34 -16.41 -18.50
N ILE A 17 3.86 -17.42 -17.78
CA ILE A 17 4.46 -17.22 -16.46
C ILE A 17 5.67 -16.29 -16.56
N ALA A 18 6.53 -16.43 -17.56
CA ALA A 18 7.67 -15.55 -17.82
C ALA A 18 7.24 -14.14 -18.24
N ALA A 19 6.09 -13.96 -18.90
CA ALA A 19 5.54 -12.65 -19.23
C ALA A 19 4.93 -11.96 -17.99
N VAL A 20 4.23 -12.71 -17.12
CA VAL A 20 3.69 -12.19 -15.85
C VAL A 20 4.81 -11.94 -14.85
N ILE A 21 5.80 -12.84 -14.74
CA ILE A 21 7.07 -12.61 -14.05
C ILE A 21 7.85 -11.50 -14.75
N GLY A 22 7.70 -11.28 -16.05
CA GLY A 22 8.32 -10.16 -16.76
C GLY A 22 7.68 -8.82 -16.40
N VAL A 23 6.36 -8.78 -16.19
CA VAL A 23 5.62 -7.56 -15.80
C VAL A 23 5.70 -7.30 -14.30
N ILE A 24 5.58 -8.33 -13.46
CA ILE A 24 5.78 -8.25 -12.00
C ILE A 24 7.28 -8.11 -11.68
N GLY A 25 8.13 -8.81 -12.43
CA GLY A 25 9.58 -8.75 -12.35
C GLY A 25 10.12 -7.45 -12.90
N ALA A 26 9.59 -6.81 -13.95
CA ALA A 26 9.99 -5.44 -14.30
C ALA A 26 9.70 -4.45 -13.15
N LYS A 27 8.73 -4.77 -12.28
CA LYS A 27 8.41 -4.02 -11.06
C LYS A 27 9.27 -4.41 -9.85
N LEU A 28 9.91 -5.59 -9.86
CA LEU A 28 10.79 -6.12 -8.80
C LEU A 28 12.29 -6.11 -9.16
N PHE A 29 12.66 -6.03 -10.45
CA PHE A 29 14.04 -6.04 -10.98
C PHE A 29 14.65 -4.64 -11.05
N LEU A 30 13.85 -3.58 -10.90
CA LEU A 30 14.38 -2.22 -10.78
C LEU A 30 15.04 -1.96 -9.41
N GLU A 31 14.97 -2.91 -8.48
CA GLU A 31 15.74 -2.89 -7.23
C GLU A 31 16.38 -4.27 -6.99
N PRO A 32 17.71 -4.42 -7.18
CA PRO A 32 18.40 -5.67 -6.91
C PRO A 32 18.58 -5.81 -5.39
N HIS A 33 17.52 -6.21 -4.70
CA HIS A 33 17.61 -6.67 -3.33
C HIS A 33 17.34 -8.17 -3.30
N ASN A 34 18.21 -8.90 -2.58
CA ASN A 34 18.02 -10.29 -2.19
C ASN A 34 16.81 -10.40 -1.23
N VAL A 35 15.61 -10.10 -1.71
CA VAL A 35 14.38 -10.26 -0.95
C VAL A 35 14.07 -11.75 -0.94
N HIS A 36 14.40 -12.41 0.17
CA HIS A 36 13.80 -13.69 0.47
C HIS A 36 12.30 -13.47 0.62
N VAL A 37 11.53 -13.76 -0.42
CA VAL A 37 10.06 -13.76 -0.33
C VAL A 37 9.68 -14.95 0.56
N GLN A 38 9.45 -14.67 1.83
CA GLN A 38 8.90 -15.65 2.75
C GLN A 38 7.48 -15.98 2.27
N CYS A 39 7.18 -17.27 2.08
CA CYS A 39 5.85 -17.67 1.65
C CYS A 39 4.79 -17.11 2.59
N THR A 40 3.79 -16.44 2.00
CA THR A 40 2.60 -15.99 2.72
C THR A 40 2.04 -17.15 3.53
N SER A 41 1.69 -16.91 4.79
CA SER A 41 1.29 -17.97 5.73
C SER A 41 0.22 -18.89 5.10
N PRO A 42 0.39 -20.22 5.14
CA PRO A 42 -0.55 -21.17 4.56
C PRO A 42 -2.00 -20.93 4.98
N GLU A 43 -2.24 -20.54 6.23
CA GLU A 43 -3.59 -20.23 6.74
C GLU A 43 -4.31 -19.11 5.96
N LYS A 44 -3.60 -18.03 5.61
CA LYS A 44 -4.18 -16.90 4.86
C LYS A 44 -4.58 -17.33 3.44
N VAL A 45 -3.69 -18.07 2.79
CA VAL A 45 -3.91 -18.59 1.44
C VAL A 45 -5.04 -19.61 1.45
N THR A 46 -5.03 -20.55 2.40
CA THR A 46 -6.10 -21.53 2.60
C THR A 46 -7.45 -20.84 2.78
N LYS A 47 -7.54 -19.85 3.67
CA LYS A 47 -8.80 -19.14 3.91
C LYS A 47 -9.34 -18.41 2.68
N PHE A 48 -8.46 -17.76 1.93
CA PHE A 48 -8.82 -17.06 0.70
C PHE A 48 -9.34 -18.04 -0.37
N LEU A 49 -8.58 -19.11 -0.62
CA LEU A 49 -8.95 -20.13 -1.60
C LEU A 49 -10.23 -20.85 -1.18
N SER A 50 -10.39 -21.16 0.11
CA SER A 50 -11.65 -21.66 0.69
C SER A 50 -12.85 -20.81 0.31
N LYS A 51 -12.77 -19.49 0.54
CA LYS A 51 -13.86 -18.57 0.19
C LYS A 51 -14.14 -18.56 -1.32
N LEU A 52 -13.09 -18.44 -2.13
CA LEU A 52 -13.20 -18.35 -3.58
C LEU A 52 -13.86 -19.60 -4.18
N TYR A 53 -13.33 -20.78 -3.91
CA TYR A 53 -13.82 -22.02 -4.52
C TYR A 53 -15.20 -22.43 -3.98
N THR A 54 -15.48 -22.22 -2.68
CA THR A 54 -16.84 -22.45 -2.15
C THR A 54 -17.86 -21.52 -2.78
N SER A 55 -17.52 -20.25 -3.04
CA SER A 55 -18.43 -19.34 -3.77
C SER A 55 -18.71 -19.77 -5.20
N ALA A 56 -17.83 -20.58 -5.80
CA ALA A 56 -17.98 -21.15 -7.14
C ALA A 56 -18.60 -22.58 -7.12
N GLY A 57 -19.12 -23.04 -5.98
CA GLY A 57 -19.78 -24.35 -5.85
C GLY A 57 -18.84 -25.54 -5.60
N TYR A 58 -17.55 -25.30 -5.35
CA TYR A 58 -16.57 -26.35 -5.07
C TYR A 58 -16.43 -26.61 -3.57
N THR A 59 -16.29 -27.88 -3.20
CA THR A 59 -15.88 -28.30 -1.85
C THR A 59 -14.38 -28.47 -1.80
N ILE A 60 -13.68 -27.67 -1.00
CA ILE A 60 -12.23 -27.85 -0.77
C ILE A 60 -11.99 -28.92 0.27
N LYS A 61 -11.15 -29.91 -0.06
CA LYS A 61 -10.76 -30.97 0.86
C LYS A 61 -9.40 -30.74 1.50
N ASN A 62 -8.45 -30.19 0.74
CA ASN A 62 -7.09 -29.95 1.23
C ASN A 62 -6.43 -28.80 0.47
N ILE A 63 -5.59 -28.05 1.18
CA ILE A 63 -4.68 -27.05 0.63
C ILE A 63 -3.31 -27.31 1.25
N SER A 64 -2.32 -27.65 0.44
CA SER A 64 -0.96 -27.93 0.89
C SER A 64 0.06 -27.16 0.07
N VAL A 65 1.13 -26.69 0.71
CA VAL A 65 2.26 -26.08 0.00
C VAL A 65 3.04 -27.19 -0.70
N SER A 66 3.14 -27.14 -2.03
CA SER A 66 3.67 -28.24 -2.84
C SER A 66 5.10 -28.07 -3.32
N ASN A 67 5.59 -26.83 -3.38
CA ASN A 67 7.01 -26.50 -3.47
C ASN A 67 7.22 -24.99 -3.31
N VAL A 68 8.34 -24.61 -2.70
CA VAL A 68 8.98 -23.32 -2.99
C VAL A 68 9.77 -23.57 -4.27
N GLY A 69 9.45 -22.89 -5.36
CA GLY A 69 10.19 -23.08 -6.61
C GLY A 69 11.70 -22.87 -6.40
N SER A 70 12.54 -23.42 -7.30
CA SER A 70 13.95 -23.01 -7.39
C SER A 70 14.09 -21.48 -7.50
N ASP A 71 13.06 -20.84 -8.06
CA ASP A 71 12.81 -19.41 -7.99
C ASP A 71 12.15 -19.07 -6.64
N LYS A 72 12.95 -18.56 -5.70
CA LYS A 72 12.63 -18.23 -4.30
C LYS A 72 11.48 -17.22 -4.09
N ASN A 73 10.77 -16.83 -5.14
CA ASN A 73 9.76 -15.77 -5.16
C ASN A 73 8.32 -16.27 -5.38
N ILE A 74 8.13 -17.58 -5.60
CA ILE A 74 6.81 -18.16 -5.89
C ILE A 74 6.54 -19.34 -4.96
N CYS A 75 5.40 -19.28 -4.27
CA CYS A 75 4.92 -20.34 -3.41
C CYS A 75 3.77 -21.07 -4.09
N TRP A 76 3.93 -22.37 -4.32
CA TRP A 76 2.91 -23.20 -4.97
C TRP A 76 2.02 -23.87 -3.94
N TYR A 77 0.71 -23.76 -4.16
CA TYR A 77 -0.31 -24.40 -3.35
C TYR A 77 -1.06 -25.43 -4.19
N ASP A 78 -1.10 -26.67 -3.72
CA ASP A 78 -1.97 -27.71 -4.27
C ASP A 78 -3.33 -27.63 -3.57
N VAL A 79 -4.38 -27.31 -4.33
CA VAL A 79 -5.76 -27.23 -3.87
C VAL A 79 -6.52 -28.43 -4.40
N THR A 80 -6.98 -29.31 -3.52
CA THR A 80 -7.87 -30.41 -3.92
C THR A 80 -9.32 -29.98 -3.74
N THR A 81 -10.05 -29.88 -4.86
CA THR A 81 -11.47 -29.53 -4.90
C THR A 81 -12.33 -30.71 -5.36
N TYR A 82 -13.60 -30.68 -4.97
CA TYR A 82 -14.64 -31.56 -5.46
C TYR A 82 -15.83 -30.73 -5.94
N PHE A 83 -16.46 -31.14 -7.02
CA PHE A 83 -17.72 -30.57 -7.48
C PHE A 83 -18.64 -31.67 -8.01
N GLU A 84 -19.94 -31.42 -7.97
CA GLU A 84 -20.95 -32.37 -8.46
C GLU A 84 -21.54 -31.88 -9.78
N MET A 85 -21.58 -32.76 -10.77
CA MET A 85 -22.31 -32.56 -12.02
C MET A 85 -23.05 -33.84 -12.37
N ALA A 86 -24.36 -33.74 -12.64
CA ALA A 86 -25.21 -34.87 -13.03
C ALA A 86 -25.05 -36.11 -12.11
N ASN A 87 -25.12 -35.90 -10.78
CA ASN A 87 -24.96 -36.93 -9.74
C ASN A 87 -23.61 -37.66 -9.74
N THR A 88 -22.59 -37.09 -10.38
CA THR A 88 -21.22 -37.59 -10.36
C THR A 88 -20.33 -36.58 -9.65
N THR A 89 -19.51 -37.05 -8.70
CA THR A 89 -18.52 -36.22 -8.01
C THR A 89 -17.19 -36.25 -8.76
N TYR A 90 -16.72 -35.09 -9.19
CA TYR A 90 -15.44 -34.91 -9.86
C TYR A 90 -14.41 -34.40 -8.86
N LYS A 91 -13.19 -34.93 -8.94
CA LYS A 91 -12.05 -34.48 -8.13
C LYS A 91 -11.09 -33.69 -9.03
N SER A 92 -10.77 -32.47 -8.63
CA SER A 92 -9.74 -31.66 -9.30
C SER A 92 -8.61 -31.34 -8.34
N ILE A 93 -7.38 -31.31 -8.86
CA ILE A 93 -6.18 -30.86 -8.14
C ILE A 93 -5.65 -29.66 -8.91
N LEU A 94 -5.73 -28.49 -8.28
CA LEU A 94 -5.33 -27.21 -8.88
C LEU A 94 -4.02 -26.75 -8.25
N LYS A 95 -3.04 -26.39 -9.08
CA LYS A 95 -1.81 -25.74 -8.62
C LYS A 95 -1.95 -24.24 -8.70
N VAL A 96 -1.94 -23.59 -7.55
CA VAL A 96 -2.15 -22.15 -7.43
C VAL A 96 -0.83 -21.47 -7.06
N PRO A 97 -0.22 -20.69 -7.97
CA PRO A 97 0.94 -19.88 -7.63
C PRO A 97 0.53 -18.66 -6.81
N VAL A 98 1.26 -18.44 -5.72
CA VAL A 98 1.16 -17.24 -4.88
C VAL A 98 2.48 -16.49 -4.94
N VAL A 99 2.42 -15.22 -5.32
CA VAL A 99 3.59 -14.32 -5.43
C VAL A 99 3.37 -13.15 -4.48
N GLY A 100 4.06 -13.14 -3.35
CA GLY A 100 3.79 -12.18 -2.27
C GLY A 100 2.33 -12.24 -1.81
N GLU A 101 1.59 -11.14 -1.97
CA GLU A 101 0.16 -11.02 -1.61
C GLU A 101 -0.81 -11.38 -2.74
N TYR A 102 -0.32 -11.89 -3.86
CA TYR A 102 -1.15 -12.16 -5.04
C TYR A 102 -1.39 -13.64 -5.20
N VAL A 103 -2.66 -14.03 -5.34
CA VAL A 103 -3.03 -15.36 -5.81
C VAL A 103 -3.25 -15.26 -7.31
N ILE A 104 -2.47 -16.02 -8.08
CA ILE A 104 -2.64 -16.12 -9.52
C ILE A 104 -3.57 -17.31 -9.77
N LEU A 105 -4.84 -17.04 -10.05
CA LEU A 105 -5.80 -18.09 -10.33
C LEU A 105 -5.66 -18.48 -11.80
N ARG A 106 -4.92 -19.55 -12.05
CA ARG A 106 -4.95 -20.26 -13.32
C ARG A 106 -5.41 -21.69 -13.06
N GLY A 107 -6.60 -22.03 -13.54
CA GLY A 107 -7.00 -23.43 -13.73
C GLY A 107 -6.71 -23.82 -15.17
N ILE A 108 -6.10 -24.98 -15.38
CA ILE A 108 -6.31 -25.74 -16.60
C ILE A 108 -7.26 -26.85 -16.17
N ASP A 109 -8.39 -26.99 -16.85
CA ASP A 109 -9.16 -28.22 -16.72
C ASP A 109 -8.29 -29.34 -17.32
N ILE A 110 -7.68 -30.16 -16.47
CA ILE A 110 -6.73 -31.20 -16.90
C ILE A 110 -7.45 -32.28 -17.74
N GLU A 111 -8.76 -32.46 -17.54
CA GLU A 111 -9.54 -33.44 -18.30
C GLU A 111 -10.00 -32.89 -19.66
N ASN A 112 -10.29 -31.59 -19.75
CA ASN A 112 -10.87 -30.98 -20.95
C ASN A 112 -9.94 -30.03 -21.74
N ASP A 113 -8.70 -29.81 -21.27
CA ASP A 113 -7.64 -29.02 -21.91
C ASP A 113 -8.07 -27.59 -22.33
N THR A 114 -9.05 -27.01 -21.63
CA THR A 114 -9.57 -25.66 -21.87
C THR A 114 -8.92 -24.64 -20.93
N PRO A 115 -8.39 -23.51 -21.45
CA PRO A 115 -7.87 -22.45 -20.62
C PRO A 115 -9.01 -21.70 -19.92
N LEU A 116 -9.05 -21.75 -18.58
CA LEU A 116 -9.91 -20.88 -17.79
C LEU A 116 -9.33 -19.45 -17.80
N GLU A 117 -10.24 -18.46 -17.87
CA GLU A 117 -9.91 -17.04 -17.95
C GLU A 117 -9.00 -16.60 -16.79
N LEU A 118 -8.02 -15.75 -17.09
CA LEU A 118 -6.94 -15.39 -16.18
C LEU A 118 -7.44 -14.33 -15.18
N LYS A 119 -7.75 -14.75 -13.95
CA LYS A 119 -8.17 -13.84 -12.87
C LYS A 119 -7.05 -13.69 -11.85
N VAL A 120 -6.45 -12.50 -11.79
CA VAL A 120 -5.51 -12.15 -10.71
C VAL A 120 -6.32 -11.56 -9.58
N GLU A 121 -6.44 -12.30 -8.48
CA GLU A 121 -7.07 -11.78 -7.28
C GLU A 121 -6.00 -11.48 -6.23
N LYS A 122 -5.98 -10.23 -5.79
CA LYS A 122 -5.19 -9.85 -4.62
C LYS A 122 -5.78 -10.62 -3.44
N LEU A 123 -4.93 -11.22 -2.60
CA LEU A 123 -5.35 -11.60 -1.26
C LEU A 123 -5.80 -10.32 -0.59
N GLU A 124 -7.10 -10.04 -0.56
CA GLU A 124 -7.61 -9.04 0.36
C GLU A 124 -7.24 -9.56 1.73
N ALA A 125 -6.16 -9.02 2.29
CA ALA A 125 -5.87 -9.16 3.70
C ALA A 125 -7.17 -8.77 4.39
N LEU A 126 -7.82 -9.74 5.04
CA LEU A 126 -9.06 -9.49 5.75
C LEU A 126 -8.77 -8.36 6.72
N PHE A 127 -9.27 -7.17 6.41
CA PHE A 127 -9.07 -5.99 7.23
C PHE A 127 -9.80 -6.27 8.55
N LYS A 128 -9.01 -6.65 9.55
CA LYS A 128 -9.45 -7.07 10.89
C LYS A 128 -8.67 -6.28 11.94
N PRO A 129 -8.85 -4.96 11.98
CA PRO A 129 -8.24 -4.13 13.02
C PRO A 129 -8.78 -4.56 14.39
N VAL A 130 -7.94 -4.45 15.41
CA VAL A 130 -8.40 -4.49 16.80
C VAL A 130 -9.34 -3.31 17.00
N LYS A 131 -10.51 -3.53 17.61
CA LYS A 131 -11.44 -2.43 17.90
C LYS A 131 -10.99 -1.66 19.14
N THR A 132 -11.14 -0.35 19.13
CA THR A 132 -10.74 0.56 20.21
C THR A 132 -11.77 1.68 20.38
N GLU A 133 -11.82 2.36 21.52
CA GLU A 133 -12.72 3.51 21.70
C GLU A 133 -12.40 4.65 20.74
N ARG A 134 -11.09 4.90 20.50
CA ARG A 134 -10.57 5.86 19.55
C ARG A 134 -9.60 5.17 18.58
N PRO A 135 -10.05 4.83 17.36
CA PRO A 135 -9.17 4.25 16.35
C PRO A 135 -7.96 5.15 16.08
N LYS A 136 -6.78 4.55 15.92
CA LYS A 136 -5.56 5.25 15.51
C LYS A 136 -5.37 5.10 14.01
N VAL A 137 -5.28 6.21 13.30
CA VAL A 137 -5.09 6.26 11.87
C VAL A 137 -3.70 6.80 11.57
N LYS A 138 -2.84 5.97 10.97
CA LYS A 138 -1.54 6.42 10.44
C LYS A 138 -1.70 6.72 8.97
N LEU A 139 -1.49 7.97 8.59
CA LEU A 139 -1.52 8.43 7.21
C LEU A 139 -0.09 8.64 6.74
N TYR A 140 0.42 7.73 5.92
CA TYR A 140 1.69 7.89 5.24
C TYR A 140 1.46 8.72 3.97
N LEU A 141 2.13 9.87 3.88
CA LEU A 141 1.96 10.80 2.77
C LEU A 141 3.28 11.46 2.35
N MET A 142 3.24 12.13 1.20
CA MET A 142 4.26 13.07 0.73
C MET A 142 3.51 14.39 0.47
N SER A 143 3.99 15.53 0.97
CA SER A 143 3.16 16.76 1.03
C SER A 143 2.76 17.34 -0.32
N LEU A 144 3.51 17.07 -1.39
CA LEU A 144 3.21 17.55 -2.75
C LEU A 144 2.63 16.46 -3.66
N CYS A 145 2.45 15.23 -3.16
CA CYS A 145 1.81 14.16 -3.92
C CYS A 145 0.32 14.44 -4.12
N PRO A 146 -0.20 14.57 -5.37
CA PRO A 146 -1.61 14.89 -5.60
C PRO A 146 -2.58 13.86 -5.00
N PHE A 147 -2.21 12.57 -5.03
CA PHE A 147 -3.00 11.51 -4.42
C PHE A 147 -2.98 11.57 -2.89
N GLY A 148 -1.81 11.88 -2.32
CA GLY A 148 -1.62 12.05 -0.88
C GLY A 148 -2.45 13.20 -0.32
N THR A 149 -2.33 14.36 -0.98
CA THR A 149 -3.13 15.56 -0.72
C THR A 149 -4.61 15.26 -0.75
N ARG A 150 -5.12 14.64 -1.83
CA ARG A 150 -6.55 14.32 -1.94
C ARG A 150 -7.03 13.40 -0.81
N ALA A 151 -6.25 12.38 -0.46
CA ALA A 151 -6.61 11.48 0.64
C ALA A 151 -6.59 12.19 2.00
N PHE A 152 -5.65 13.11 2.20
CA PHE A 152 -5.60 13.94 3.40
C PHE A 152 -6.84 14.84 3.50
N GLU A 153 -7.22 15.55 2.44
CA GLU A 153 -8.40 16.44 2.44
C GLU A 153 -9.69 15.69 2.78
N GLU A 154 -9.88 14.52 2.17
CA GLU A 154 -11.01 13.63 2.43
C GLU A 154 -11.00 13.13 3.89
N LEU A 155 -9.87 12.61 4.36
CA LEU A 155 -9.73 12.14 5.74
C LEU A 155 -9.93 13.27 6.76
N TYR A 156 -9.41 14.47 6.50
CA TYR A 156 -9.57 15.65 7.34
C TYR A 156 -11.03 16.10 7.39
N LYS A 157 -11.75 16.06 6.27
CA LYS A 157 -13.19 16.33 6.24
C LYS A 157 -13.97 15.34 7.11
N PHE A 158 -13.62 14.06 7.08
CA PHE A 158 -14.26 13.06 7.94
C PHE A 158 -13.89 13.25 9.42
N TYR A 159 -12.62 13.54 9.72
CA TYR A 159 -12.15 13.80 11.08
C TYR A 159 -12.78 15.06 11.68
N SER A 160 -12.81 16.18 10.95
CA SER A 160 -13.33 17.46 11.44
C SER A 160 -14.81 17.40 11.83
N ASN A 161 -15.59 16.54 11.17
CA ASN A 161 -17.01 16.33 11.48
C ASN A 161 -17.22 15.43 12.71
N THR A 162 -16.30 14.49 12.99
CA THR A 162 -16.60 13.38 13.91
C THR A 162 -15.67 13.31 15.12
N LYS A 163 -14.38 13.63 14.95
CA LYS A 163 -13.32 13.68 15.98
C LYS A 163 -13.19 12.45 16.89
N PHE A 164 -13.78 11.29 16.53
CA PHE A 164 -13.76 10.08 17.37
C PHE A 164 -12.52 9.20 17.20
N PHE A 165 -11.60 9.59 16.32
CA PHE A 165 -10.38 8.85 16.02
C PHE A 165 -9.18 9.80 16.00
N ASP A 166 -7.99 9.24 16.16
CA ASP A 166 -6.74 10.00 16.18
C ASP A 166 -6.01 9.81 14.85
N ILE A 167 -5.42 10.88 14.30
CA ILE A 167 -4.63 10.83 13.07
C ILE A 167 -3.17 11.17 13.36
N GLU A 168 -2.28 10.33 12.84
CA GLU A 168 -0.83 10.53 12.82
C GLU A 168 -0.36 10.63 11.35
N PRO A 169 -0.03 11.84 10.86
CA PRO A 169 0.61 12.02 9.57
C PRO A 169 2.09 11.58 9.67
N ILE A 170 2.53 10.75 8.74
CA ILE A 170 3.91 10.25 8.65
C ILE A 170 4.41 10.55 7.24
N PHE A 171 5.47 11.34 7.13
CA PHE A 171 6.00 11.73 5.83
C PHE A 171 6.99 10.71 5.28
N ILE A 172 6.84 10.37 4.00
CA ILE A 172 7.65 9.35 3.33
C ILE A 172 8.98 9.95 2.91
N VAL A 173 9.97 9.80 3.79
CA VAL A 173 11.37 10.11 3.48
C VAL A 173 12.10 8.84 3.10
N SER A 174 12.85 8.90 2.00
CA SER A 174 13.77 7.83 1.60
C SER A 174 15.20 8.32 1.73
N SER A 175 16.12 7.43 2.09
CA SER A 175 17.51 7.66 1.77
C SER A 175 17.85 6.94 0.49
N THR A 176 18.60 7.61 -0.39
CA THR A 176 19.02 6.96 -1.61
C THR A 176 19.91 5.78 -1.24
N GLY A 177 19.52 4.56 -1.62
CA GLY A 177 20.42 3.40 -1.58
C GLY A 177 21.65 3.58 -2.49
N ILE A 178 21.61 4.61 -3.35
CA ILE A 178 22.73 5.08 -4.15
C ILE A 178 23.60 5.98 -3.28
N PRO A 179 24.91 5.69 -3.14
CA PRO A 179 25.83 6.56 -2.43
C PRO A 179 26.01 7.87 -3.22
N LEU A 180 25.26 8.90 -2.83
CA LEU A 180 25.49 10.27 -3.29
C LEU A 180 26.57 10.90 -2.43
N ASN A 181 27.42 11.73 -3.02
CA ASN A 181 28.29 12.63 -2.25
C ASN A 181 27.46 13.84 -1.76
N GLU A 182 28.00 14.59 -0.79
CA GLU A 182 27.31 15.75 -0.21
C GLU A 182 26.91 16.79 -1.27
N THR A 183 27.77 17.05 -2.25
CA THR A 183 27.52 18.04 -3.31
C THR A 183 26.31 17.65 -4.16
N THR A 184 26.27 16.42 -4.67
CA THR A 184 25.14 15.91 -5.46
C THR A 184 23.88 15.80 -4.60
N CYS A 185 24.01 15.45 -3.32
CA CYS A 185 22.86 15.38 -2.41
C CYS A 185 22.18 16.74 -2.25
N LYS A 186 22.93 17.84 -2.18
CA LYS A 186 22.37 19.19 -1.98
C LYS A 186 21.43 19.63 -3.10
N GLU A 187 21.54 19.04 -4.29
CA GLU A 187 20.69 19.33 -5.45
C GLU A 187 19.35 18.57 -5.40
N VAL A 188 19.33 17.35 -4.86
CA VAL A 188 18.14 16.47 -4.90
C VAL A 188 17.50 16.23 -3.53
N GLY A 189 18.17 16.63 -2.45
CA GLY A 189 17.76 16.31 -1.09
C GLY A 189 18.53 17.07 0.00
N VAL A 190 18.66 16.42 1.16
CA VAL A 190 19.28 16.96 2.37
C VAL A 190 20.35 16.00 2.87
N TRP A 191 21.58 16.50 2.99
CA TRP A 191 22.68 15.76 3.60
C TRP A 191 22.63 15.91 5.13
N TYR A 192 22.54 14.79 5.84
CA TYR A 192 22.51 14.78 7.30
C TYR A 192 23.20 13.53 7.83
N ASN A 193 24.10 13.69 8.82
CA ASN A 193 24.85 12.60 9.46
C ASN A 193 25.50 11.60 8.47
N GLY A 194 26.13 12.11 7.41
CA GLY A 194 26.82 11.28 6.41
C GLY A 194 25.92 10.54 5.44
N LYS A 195 24.64 10.93 5.35
CA LYS A 195 23.62 10.27 4.55
C LYS A 195 22.79 11.29 3.77
N CYS A 196 22.39 10.91 2.55
CA CYS A 196 21.49 11.72 1.74
C CYS A 196 20.05 11.28 1.93
N TYR A 197 19.20 12.20 2.37
CA TYR A 197 17.76 12.03 2.48
C TYR A 197 17.07 12.75 1.33
N THR A 198 16.06 12.11 0.76
CA THR A 198 15.33 12.58 -0.42
C THR A 198 13.83 12.32 -0.26
N SER A 199 13.02 13.17 -0.89
CA SER A 199 11.62 12.86 -1.19
C SER A 199 11.46 12.62 -2.69
N LEU A 200 10.37 11.96 -3.09
CA LEU A 200 10.08 11.64 -4.49
C LEU A 200 9.95 12.89 -5.36
N HIS A 201 9.36 13.97 -4.84
CA HIS A 201 9.17 15.21 -5.58
C HIS A 201 10.27 16.26 -5.32
N GLY A 202 11.43 15.81 -4.80
CA GLY A 202 12.61 16.64 -4.64
C GLY A 202 12.82 17.22 -3.24
N LYS A 203 13.81 18.10 -3.14
CA LYS A 203 14.30 18.67 -1.88
C LYS A 203 13.27 19.57 -1.21
N GLU A 204 12.53 20.35 -1.98
CA GLU A 204 11.53 21.28 -1.45
C GLU A 204 10.41 20.54 -0.73
N GLU A 205 9.92 19.43 -1.29
CA GLU A 205 8.95 18.55 -0.62
C GLU A 205 9.53 18.02 0.69
N LEU A 206 10.77 17.53 0.69
CA LEU A 206 11.41 17.01 1.90
C LEU A 206 11.49 18.07 3.01
N LEU A 207 11.84 19.31 2.68
CA LEU A 207 11.90 20.40 3.66
C LEU A 207 10.51 20.75 4.21
N ILE A 208 9.47 20.73 3.36
CA ILE A 208 8.07 20.96 3.77
C ILE A 208 7.61 19.82 4.69
N ASP A 209 7.86 18.57 4.30
CA ASP A 209 7.54 17.36 5.06
C ASP A 209 8.16 17.41 6.47
N ILE A 210 9.42 17.83 6.59
CA ILE A 210 10.11 17.98 7.88
C ILE A 210 9.39 19.00 8.77
N VAL A 211 9.12 20.18 8.21
CA VAL A 211 8.49 21.28 8.96
C VAL A 211 7.07 20.90 9.38
N LEU A 212 6.28 20.33 8.48
CA LEU A 212 4.92 19.87 8.76
C LEU A 212 4.90 18.79 9.85
N TYR A 213 5.84 17.84 9.82
CA TYR A 213 5.96 16.82 10.85
C TYR A 213 6.30 17.42 12.21
N ASN A 214 7.22 18.38 12.27
CA ASN A 214 7.57 19.06 13.51
C ASN A 214 6.42 19.92 14.06
N ILE A 215 5.61 20.56 13.19
CA ILE A 215 4.37 21.23 13.61
C ILE A 215 3.41 20.22 14.24
N TYR A 216 3.20 19.06 13.60
CA TYR A 216 2.35 18.00 14.14
C TYR A 216 2.85 17.52 15.51
N ARG A 217 4.15 17.23 15.66
CA ARG A 217 4.73 16.76 16.93
C ARG A 217 4.57 17.77 18.06
N LYS A 218 4.74 19.06 17.76
CA LYS A 218 4.73 20.13 18.77
C LYS A 218 3.32 20.60 19.13
N HIS A 219 2.40 20.62 18.17
CA HIS A 219 1.09 21.27 18.31
C HIS A 219 -0.11 20.36 18.05
N GLY A 220 0.12 19.12 17.63
CA GLY A 220 -0.93 18.14 17.34
C GLY A 220 -1.56 18.30 15.95
N PHE A 221 -2.51 17.39 15.68
CA PHE A 221 -3.11 17.22 14.35
C PHE A 221 -3.94 18.42 13.89
N ASP A 222 -4.68 19.07 14.79
CA ASP A 222 -5.56 20.20 14.43
C ASP A 222 -4.74 21.40 13.90
N THR A 223 -3.64 21.74 14.59
CA THR A 223 -2.74 22.82 14.17
C THR A 223 -2.02 22.48 12.86
N PHE A 224 -1.47 21.27 12.76
CA PHE A 224 -0.87 20.78 11.53
C PHE A 224 -1.86 20.87 10.35
N SER A 225 -3.09 20.40 10.54
CA SER A 225 -4.10 20.34 9.48
C SER A 225 -4.50 21.74 9.03
N LYS A 226 -4.63 22.70 9.94
CA LYS A 226 -4.90 24.10 9.61
C LYS A 226 -3.83 24.68 8.68
N VAL A 227 -2.56 24.51 9.05
CA VAL A 227 -1.42 24.99 8.25
C VAL A 227 -1.38 24.29 6.90
N TYR A 228 -1.51 22.96 6.89
CA TYR A 228 -1.38 22.19 5.65
C TYR A 228 -2.56 22.47 4.69
N MET A 229 -3.80 22.52 5.18
CA MET A 229 -4.96 22.89 4.34
C MET A 229 -4.81 24.30 3.74
N LYS A 230 -4.34 25.28 4.52
CA LYS A 230 -4.08 26.63 3.99
C LYS A 230 -3.02 26.60 2.89
N PHE A 231 -1.93 25.85 3.09
CA PHE A 231 -0.91 25.68 2.08
C PHE A 231 -1.46 25.06 0.78
N LEU A 232 -2.29 24.01 0.89
CA LEU A 232 -2.96 23.38 -0.25
C LEU A 232 -3.89 24.35 -0.98
N ASP A 233 -4.64 25.18 -0.25
CA ASP A 233 -5.52 26.19 -0.85
C ASP A 233 -4.72 27.25 -1.63
N VAL A 234 -3.57 27.69 -1.09
CA VAL A 234 -2.70 28.64 -1.79
C VAL A 234 -2.08 27.98 -3.03
N LEU A 235 -1.63 26.72 -2.95
CA LEU A 235 -1.13 25.98 -4.11
C LEU A 235 -2.19 25.87 -5.23
N LYS A 236 -3.43 25.52 -4.89
CA LYS A 236 -4.54 25.40 -5.87
C LYS A 236 -4.84 26.70 -6.59
N LYS A 237 -4.69 27.85 -5.92
CA LYS A 237 -4.92 29.18 -6.48
C LYS A 237 -3.79 29.65 -7.39
N ASN A 238 -2.61 29.03 -7.31
CA ASN A 238 -1.42 29.41 -8.05
C ASN A 238 -1.03 28.27 -9.00
N ASN A 239 -1.64 28.24 -10.18
CA ASN A 239 -1.49 27.15 -11.15
C ASN A 239 -0.17 27.15 -11.94
N ASN A 240 0.66 28.19 -11.82
CA ASN A 240 1.94 28.35 -12.53
C ASN A 240 3.12 28.56 -11.58
N ILE A 241 3.28 27.68 -10.58
CA ILE A 241 4.41 27.74 -9.63
C ILE A 241 5.46 26.72 -10.03
N THR A 242 6.74 27.13 -10.02
CA THR A 242 7.88 26.20 -10.14
C THR A 242 8.17 25.51 -8.80
N TYR A 243 8.77 24.32 -8.80
CA TYR A 243 9.09 23.61 -7.55
C TYR A 243 9.86 24.46 -6.52
N VAL A 244 10.83 25.25 -6.98
CA VAL A 244 11.62 26.15 -6.11
C VAL A 244 10.73 27.19 -5.40
N GLN A 245 9.74 27.73 -6.11
CA GLN A 245 8.81 28.72 -5.55
C GLN A 245 7.80 28.10 -4.57
N ILE A 246 7.59 26.78 -4.59
CA ILE A 246 6.67 26.10 -3.65
C ILE A 246 7.16 26.24 -2.21
N TYR A 247 8.47 26.16 -1.97
CA TYR A 247 9.03 26.29 -0.62
C TYR A 247 8.88 27.74 -0.09
N ASP A 248 9.09 28.74 -0.95
CA ASP A 248 8.87 30.14 -0.59
C ASP A 248 7.40 30.44 -0.29
N LEU A 249 6.49 29.86 -1.08
CA LEU A 249 5.05 29.93 -0.82
C LEU A 249 4.69 29.34 0.55
N PHE A 250 5.27 28.17 0.88
CA PHE A 250 5.04 27.52 2.16
C PHE A 250 5.55 28.37 3.34
N LYS A 251 6.73 28.98 3.22
CA LYS A 251 7.26 29.93 4.22
C LYS A 251 6.30 31.09 4.47
N ASN A 252 5.73 31.67 3.41
CA ASN A 252 4.75 32.75 3.54
C ASN A 252 3.49 32.28 4.27
N VAL A 253 2.98 31.09 3.93
CA VAL A 253 1.82 30.49 4.63
C VAL A 253 2.10 30.31 6.12
N LEU A 254 3.27 29.79 6.49
CA LEU A 254 3.68 29.66 7.89
C LEU A 254 3.72 31.00 8.61
N SER A 255 4.37 32.00 7.99
CA SER A 255 4.48 33.34 8.57
C SER A 255 3.12 33.98 8.79
N GLU A 256 2.17 33.84 7.85
CA GLU A 256 0.81 34.33 8.01
C GLU A 256 0.03 33.61 9.13
N GLU A 257 0.37 32.36 9.41
CA GLU A 257 -0.18 31.58 10.54
C GLU A 257 0.56 31.84 11.86
N GLY A 258 1.55 32.76 11.87
CA GLY A 258 2.31 33.13 13.06
C GLY A 258 3.45 32.18 13.40
N TYR A 259 3.91 31.36 12.45
CA TYR A 259 5.01 30.42 12.62
C TYR A 259 6.26 30.86 11.85
N ASN A 260 7.43 30.77 12.48
CA ASN A 260 8.72 30.89 11.81
C ASN A 260 9.19 29.50 11.36
N ILE A 261 9.61 29.36 10.10
CA ILE A 261 10.06 28.06 9.56
C ILE A 261 11.28 27.50 10.30
N ASP A 262 12.18 28.37 10.77
CA ASP A 262 13.40 27.96 11.48
C ASP A 262 13.09 27.26 12.81
N ASP A 263 11.94 27.54 13.42
CA ASP A 263 11.49 26.88 14.66
C ASP A 263 11.09 25.41 14.45
N TYR A 264 10.89 25.00 13.19
CA TYR A 264 10.39 23.68 12.81
C TYR A 264 11.29 22.95 11.81
N LEU A 265 12.33 23.60 11.28
CA LEU A 265 13.30 22.97 10.39
C LEU A 265 14.37 22.22 11.19
N ASP A 266 13.95 21.18 11.91
CA ASP A 266 14.85 20.28 12.64
C ASP A 266 15.14 19.02 11.81
N LEU A 267 16.36 18.94 11.27
CA LEU A 267 16.81 17.80 10.46
C LEU A 267 17.05 16.52 11.28
N SER A 268 17.09 16.61 12.61
CA SER A 268 17.34 15.45 13.48
C SER A 268 16.24 14.38 13.42
N ILE A 269 15.07 14.72 12.87
CA ILE A 269 13.96 13.79 12.66
C ILE A 269 14.16 12.87 11.45
N LEU A 270 15.12 13.14 10.57
CA LEU A 270 15.29 12.40 9.31
C LEU A 270 15.49 10.88 9.51
N PRO A 271 16.31 10.42 10.47
CA PRO A 271 16.42 8.99 10.78
C PRO A 271 15.10 8.38 11.28
N GLU A 272 14.32 9.13 12.06
CA GLU A 272 13.01 8.68 12.57
C GLU A 272 11.99 8.52 11.42
N LEU A 273 11.92 9.51 10.52
CA LEU A 273 11.03 9.45 9.35
C LEU A 273 11.39 8.27 8.44
N GLU A 274 12.67 8.08 8.14
CA GLU A 274 13.14 6.95 7.33
C GLU A 274 12.80 5.59 7.97
N GLN A 275 13.00 5.46 9.29
CA GLN A 275 12.67 4.23 10.02
C GLN A 275 11.17 3.95 10.01
N ASN A 276 10.35 4.99 10.00
CA ASN A 276 8.92 4.86 9.94
C ASN A 276 8.40 4.51 8.54
N THR A 277 9.15 4.72 7.47
CA THR A 277 8.67 4.55 6.09
C THR A 277 9.41 3.42 5.35
N VAL A 278 10.60 3.69 4.82
CA VAL A 278 11.34 2.76 3.94
C VAL A 278 11.66 1.45 4.65
N LEU A 279 12.07 1.51 5.93
CA LEU A 279 12.37 0.29 6.70
C LEU A 279 11.12 -0.57 6.98
N LYS A 280 9.92 -0.02 6.80
CA LYS A 280 8.64 -0.75 6.90
C LYS A 280 8.06 -1.11 5.51
N GLY A 281 8.82 -0.89 4.43
CA GLY A 281 8.36 -1.14 3.06
C GLY A 281 7.32 -0.15 2.55
N ILE A 282 7.21 1.02 3.18
CA ILE A 282 6.29 2.10 2.76
C ILE A 282 7.01 2.96 1.72
N THR A 283 6.64 2.79 0.46
CA THR A 283 7.28 3.48 -0.67
C THR A 283 6.30 4.30 -1.52
N ALA A 284 5.03 4.35 -1.15
CA ALA A 284 3.99 5.02 -1.93
C ALA A 284 3.13 5.93 -1.06
N SER A 285 2.70 7.05 -1.64
CA SER A 285 1.74 7.97 -1.03
C SER A 285 0.41 7.93 -1.81
N PRO A 286 -0.74 7.93 -1.13
CA PRO A 286 -0.92 7.74 0.31
C PRO A 286 -0.98 6.24 0.68
N ILE A 287 -0.57 5.92 1.91
CA ILE A 287 -0.85 4.63 2.54
C ILE A 287 -1.51 4.90 3.89
N ILE A 288 -2.59 4.17 4.21
CA ILE A 288 -3.35 4.35 5.44
C ILE A 288 -3.35 3.05 6.23
N TYR A 289 -3.08 3.17 7.52
CA TYR A 289 -3.28 2.11 8.50
C TYR A 289 -4.32 2.56 9.52
N VAL A 290 -5.16 1.63 9.96
CA VAL A 290 -6.07 1.83 11.08
C VAL A 290 -5.79 0.74 12.11
N ASN A 291 -5.45 1.13 13.33
CA ASN A 291 -5.02 0.23 14.40
C ASN A 291 -3.96 -0.78 13.91
N ASP A 292 -2.94 -0.26 13.25
CA ASP A 292 -1.79 -0.99 12.69
C ASP A 292 -2.12 -2.02 11.58
N VAL A 293 -3.34 -2.00 11.05
CA VAL A 293 -3.74 -2.79 9.87
C VAL A 293 -3.84 -1.90 8.64
N ARG A 294 -3.11 -2.24 7.59
CA ARG A 294 -3.14 -1.50 6.31
C ARG A 294 -4.54 -1.59 5.70
N VAL A 295 -5.11 -0.45 5.35
CA VAL A 295 -6.39 -0.40 4.64
C VAL A 295 -6.17 -0.79 3.17
N PRO A 296 -6.89 -1.77 2.62
CA PRO A 296 -6.85 -2.06 1.19
C PRO A 296 -7.73 -1.02 0.46
N TYR A 297 -7.15 0.12 0.09
CA TYR A 297 -7.88 1.16 -0.64
C TYR A 297 -7.12 1.65 -1.87
N ASN A 298 -7.89 2.06 -2.88
CA ASN A 298 -7.38 2.85 -4.00
C ASN A 298 -7.68 4.34 -3.75
N PRO A 299 -6.65 5.19 -3.57
CA PRO A 299 -6.82 6.63 -3.28
C PRO A 299 -7.64 7.38 -4.32
N LEU A 300 -7.68 6.88 -5.56
CA LEU A 300 -8.41 7.52 -6.66
C LEU A 300 -9.91 7.27 -6.67
N GLN A 301 -10.36 6.17 -6.04
CA GLN A 301 -11.68 5.62 -6.31
C GLN A 301 -12.52 5.43 -5.05
N GLU A 302 -11.91 5.26 -3.87
CA GLU A 302 -12.63 4.67 -2.73
C GLU A 302 -12.37 5.33 -1.35
N PRO A 303 -12.56 6.66 -1.15
CA PRO A 303 -12.49 7.26 0.18
C PRO A 303 -13.42 6.59 1.21
N ALA A 304 -14.59 6.13 0.76
CA ALA A 304 -15.56 5.42 1.59
C ALA A 304 -15.00 4.13 2.25
N LYS A 305 -14.04 3.44 1.62
CA LYS A 305 -13.40 2.26 2.24
C LYS A 305 -12.55 2.64 3.45
N VAL A 306 -11.90 3.80 3.42
CA VAL A 306 -11.14 4.32 4.56
C VAL A 306 -12.09 4.66 5.71
N TYR A 307 -13.21 5.35 5.42
CA TYR A 307 -14.20 5.67 6.45
C TYR A 307 -14.82 4.40 7.05
N GLY A 308 -15.23 3.44 6.21
CA GLY A 308 -15.71 2.14 6.66
C GLY A 308 -14.70 1.38 7.51
N ALA A 309 -13.40 1.44 7.15
CA ALA A 309 -12.33 0.85 7.94
C ALA A 309 -12.19 1.51 9.33
N ILE A 310 -12.24 2.83 9.42
CA ILE A 310 -12.20 3.57 10.69
C ILE A 310 -13.43 3.25 11.54
N CYS A 311 -14.61 3.29 10.95
CA CYS A 311 -15.88 2.96 11.60
C CYS A 311 -15.94 1.51 12.09
N ALA A 312 -15.42 0.56 11.33
CA ALA A 312 -15.35 -0.84 11.75
C ALA A 312 -14.35 -1.06 12.90
N SER A 313 -13.45 -0.10 13.15
CA SER A 313 -12.41 -0.16 14.18
C SER A 313 -12.81 0.48 15.50
N THR A 314 -13.97 1.13 15.59
CA THR A 314 -14.43 1.72 16.85
C THR A 314 -15.31 0.76 17.64
N THR A 315 -15.19 0.78 18.98
CA THR A 315 -16.17 0.17 19.89
C THR A 315 -17.33 1.11 20.22
N THR A 316 -17.15 2.40 19.99
CA THR A 316 -18.13 3.46 20.25
C THR A 316 -19.08 3.60 19.07
N GLU A 317 -20.38 3.70 19.33
CA GLU A 317 -21.36 4.02 18.30
C GLU A 317 -21.19 5.46 17.83
N VAL A 318 -21.04 5.65 16.52
CA VAL A 318 -20.81 6.94 15.88
C VAL A 318 -21.87 7.08 14.78
N PRO A 319 -22.83 8.02 14.89
CA PRO A 319 -23.92 8.14 13.91
C PRO A 319 -23.45 8.30 12.46
N GLU A 320 -22.32 8.99 12.24
CA GLU A 320 -21.75 9.16 10.90
C GLU A 320 -21.26 7.84 10.30
N CYS A 321 -21.04 6.80 11.11
CA CYS A 321 -20.59 5.48 10.69
C CYS A 321 -21.68 4.56 10.15
N ASP A 322 -22.97 4.86 10.38
CA ASP A 322 -24.07 4.00 9.93
C ASP A 322 -24.05 3.84 8.40
N ARG A 323 -23.83 4.96 7.69
CA ARG A 323 -23.73 5.03 6.22
C ARG A 323 -22.59 4.21 5.63
N TYR A 324 -21.55 3.92 6.42
CA TYR A 324 -20.36 3.20 5.96
C TYR A 324 -20.32 1.73 6.42
N THR A 325 -21.17 1.37 7.37
CA THR A 325 -21.23 0.01 7.94
C THR A 325 -22.47 -0.77 7.52
N GLY A 326 -23.42 -0.13 6.83
CA GLY A 326 -24.61 -0.79 6.30
C GLY A 326 -25.65 -1.12 7.39
N LYS A 327 -25.62 -0.37 8.49
CA LYS A 327 -26.71 -0.29 9.47
C LYS A 327 -27.67 0.83 9.05
#